data_AF-A0A2V4DYJ2-F1
#
_entry.id   AF-A0A2V4DYJ2-F1
#
_cell.length_a   1.000
_cell.length_b   1.000
_cell.length_c   1.000
_cell.angle_alpha   90.00
_cell.angle_beta   90.00
_cell.angle_gamma   90.00
#
_symmetry.space_group_name_H-M   'P 1'
#
loop_
_entity.id
_entity.type
_entity.pdbx_description
1 polymer ?
#
loop_
_entity_poly.entity_id
_entity_poly.type
_entity_poly.pdbx_seq_one_letter_code
_entity_poly.pdbx_strand_id
1 'polypeptide(L)'
;MNKLEKDCTYPQNYWQLNELEQKEIYKFCPFNKNNLKFDLKELYKFIYKDPVIIYNGQDFQLTLSMSKSNDIESDSTIFGGDIFLSIVKDNIVKDRIYLANNHISFPDYDFLAVGYQHYFISPEGEVTTLYLIEDEEGISPMFWKHYKIDNQKMKFVLQDMLVNVTDGVQYQIIYPNQFNIISNKPVTKIDSQELKSCEDEYDKEEYHSCYIDVYNHYNSRLKQKINLLNKNNNTIKKSYLKLQQNMASSCLELPPPVSGNRGETDPYLSNVMFCLIQNYKQEITNIEKQLAH
;
A
#
# COMPACT_ATOMS: atom_id res chain seq x y z
N MET A 1 -9.23 6.89 4.32
CA MET A 1 -8.96 7.06 2.89
C MET A 1 -10.22 7.22 2.04
N ASN A 2 -11.43 6.82 2.45
CA ASN A 2 -12.66 7.23 1.74
C ASN A 2 -12.72 8.74 1.43
N LYS A 3 -12.17 9.58 2.31
CA LYS A 3 -11.97 11.01 2.03
C LYS A 3 -10.91 11.26 0.95
N LEU A 4 -9.70 10.68 1.06
CA LEU A 4 -8.63 10.83 0.05
C LEU A 4 -9.03 10.25 -1.31
N GLU A 5 -9.68 9.09 -1.35
CA GLU A 5 -10.21 8.46 -2.56
C GLU A 5 -11.29 9.33 -3.19
N LYS A 6 -12.26 9.80 -2.40
CA LYS A 6 -13.25 10.76 -2.89
C LYS A 6 -12.62 12.08 -3.35
N ASP A 7 -11.65 12.58 -2.62
CA ASP A 7 -11.06 13.91 -2.81
C ASP A 7 -9.96 13.91 -3.90
N CYS A 8 -9.40 12.75 -4.26
CA CYS A 8 -8.29 12.58 -5.21
C CYS A 8 -8.59 11.64 -6.40
N THR A 9 -9.82 11.17 -6.57
CA THR A 9 -10.27 10.51 -7.82
C THR A 9 -10.72 11.57 -8.83
N TYR A 10 -10.20 11.49 -10.05
CA TYR A 10 -10.50 12.43 -11.12
C TYR A 10 -11.49 11.81 -12.12
N PRO A 11 -12.43 12.58 -12.69
CA PRO A 11 -13.42 12.07 -13.63
C PRO A 11 -12.79 11.65 -14.97
N GLN A 12 -13.43 10.76 -15.73
CA GLN A 12 -12.96 10.32 -17.06
C GLN A 12 -12.66 11.46 -18.03
N ASN A 13 -13.48 12.51 -18.01
CA ASN A 13 -13.31 13.66 -18.87
C ASN A 13 -12.30 14.69 -18.32
N TYR A 14 -11.51 14.36 -17.30
CA TYR A 14 -10.61 15.28 -16.62
C TYR A 14 -9.71 16.08 -17.58
N TRP A 15 -9.13 15.42 -18.58
CA TRP A 15 -8.27 16.05 -19.59
C TRP A 15 -9.02 16.96 -20.57
N GLN A 16 -10.34 16.81 -20.67
CA GLN A 16 -11.21 17.63 -21.50
C GLN A 16 -11.73 18.88 -20.75
N LEU A 17 -11.55 18.92 -19.43
CA LEU A 17 -11.91 20.06 -18.60
C LEU A 17 -10.96 21.23 -18.86
N ASN A 18 -11.49 22.46 -18.72
CA ASN A 18 -10.67 23.65 -18.79
C ASN A 18 -9.84 23.85 -17.49
N GLU A 19 -8.86 24.75 -17.53
CA GLU A 19 -7.94 24.97 -16.41
C GLU A 19 -8.64 25.38 -15.11
N LEU A 20 -9.75 26.11 -15.19
CA LEU A 20 -10.54 26.52 -14.02
C LEU A 20 -11.26 25.34 -13.38
N GLU A 21 -11.88 24.48 -14.20
CA GLU A 21 -12.57 23.27 -13.76
C GLU A 21 -11.58 22.27 -13.12
N GLN A 22 -10.42 22.08 -13.75
CA GLN A 22 -9.34 21.26 -13.16
C GLN A 22 -8.85 21.85 -11.83
N LYS A 23 -8.70 23.18 -11.74
CA LYS A 23 -8.33 23.87 -10.49
C LYS A 23 -9.33 23.66 -9.37
N GLU A 24 -10.63 23.61 -9.65
CA GLU A 24 -11.63 23.29 -8.63
C GLU A 24 -11.48 21.85 -8.13
N ILE A 25 -11.26 20.88 -9.03
CA ILE A 25 -11.03 19.47 -8.64
C ILE A 25 -9.77 19.36 -7.76
N TYR A 26 -8.70 20.09 -8.11
CA TYR A 26 -7.47 20.11 -7.33
C TYR A 26 -7.64 20.63 -5.89
N LYS A 27 -8.68 21.42 -5.59
CA LYS A 27 -8.89 21.94 -4.22
C LYS A 27 -9.29 20.85 -3.23
N PHE A 28 -9.87 19.76 -3.71
CA PHE A 28 -10.36 18.68 -2.87
C PHE A 28 -9.19 17.77 -2.45
N CYS A 29 -8.27 17.43 -3.36
CA CYS A 29 -7.14 16.57 -3.03
C CYS A 29 -6.06 17.34 -2.22
N PRO A 30 -5.82 16.99 -0.95
CA PRO A 30 -4.92 17.75 -0.06
C PRO A 30 -3.46 17.76 -0.55
N PHE A 31 -3.08 16.76 -1.35
CA PHE A 31 -1.76 16.68 -1.98
C PHE A 31 -1.52 17.84 -2.95
N ASN A 32 -2.52 18.32 -3.69
CA ASN A 32 -2.29 19.36 -4.70
C ASN A 32 -1.95 20.75 -4.15
N LYS A 33 -2.20 21.02 -2.86
CA LYS A 33 -1.86 22.28 -2.20
C LYS A 33 -0.42 22.34 -1.69
N ASN A 34 0.14 21.18 -1.34
CA ASN A 34 1.44 21.08 -0.67
C ASN A 34 2.47 20.26 -1.45
N ASN A 35 2.06 19.63 -2.54
CA ASN A 35 2.99 18.97 -3.45
C ASN A 35 3.76 20.02 -4.23
N LEU A 36 5.01 19.69 -4.49
CA LEU A 36 5.69 20.29 -5.62
C LEU A 36 4.97 19.82 -6.88
N LYS A 37 4.08 20.67 -7.42
CA LYS A 37 3.59 20.56 -8.79
C LYS A 37 4.79 20.76 -9.69
N PHE A 38 5.47 19.68 -10.01
CA PHE A 38 6.49 19.77 -11.02
C PHE A 38 5.92 19.27 -12.33
N ASP A 39 6.11 20.07 -13.38
CA ASP A 39 6.36 19.50 -14.68
C ASP A 39 7.46 18.44 -14.47
N LEU A 40 7.14 17.17 -14.71
CA LEU A 40 8.08 16.06 -14.55
C LEU A 40 9.40 16.39 -15.26
N LYS A 41 9.34 17.03 -16.43
CA LYS A 41 10.52 17.47 -17.18
C LYS A 41 11.37 18.48 -16.39
N GLU A 42 10.75 19.40 -15.66
CA GLU A 42 11.44 20.37 -14.81
C GLU A 42 12.02 19.70 -13.55
N LEU A 43 11.26 18.82 -12.88
CA LEU A 43 11.77 18.06 -11.74
C LEU A 43 12.98 17.22 -12.14
N TYR A 44 12.86 16.49 -13.25
CA TYR A 44 13.95 15.69 -13.79
C TYR A 44 15.18 16.55 -14.03
N LYS A 45 15.05 17.67 -14.75
CA LYS A 45 16.17 18.61 -14.97
C LYS A 45 16.75 19.13 -13.65
N PHE A 46 15.91 19.35 -12.63
CA PHE A 46 16.29 19.88 -11.34
C PHE A 46 17.10 18.89 -10.49
N ILE A 47 16.76 17.60 -10.51
CA ILE A 47 17.42 16.56 -9.69
C ILE A 47 18.44 15.69 -10.46
N TYR A 48 18.56 15.90 -11.78
CA TYR A 48 19.37 15.05 -12.65
C TYR A 48 20.87 15.13 -12.36
N LYS A 49 21.38 16.34 -12.18
CA LYS A 49 22.83 16.56 -12.09
C LYS A 49 23.38 16.16 -10.73
N ASP A 50 22.70 16.58 -9.67
CA ASP A 50 23.11 16.36 -8.29
C ASP A 50 21.88 16.21 -7.38
N PRO A 51 22.01 15.48 -6.25
CA PRO A 51 20.97 15.45 -5.23
C PRO A 51 20.62 16.87 -4.74
N VAL A 52 19.32 17.15 -4.64
CA VAL A 52 18.81 18.43 -4.16
C VAL A 52 18.38 18.32 -2.71
N ILE A 53 18.89 19.23 -1.86
CA ILE A 53 18.44 19.36 -0.48
C ILE A 53 17.07 20.05 -0.47
N ILE A 54 16.04 19.36 0.01
CA ILE A 54 14.67 19.90 0.16
C ILE A 54 14.32 20.21 1.61
N TYR A 55 15.09 19.68 2.56
CA TYR A 55 15.03 20.03 3.97
C TYR A 55 16.46 20.05 4.53
N ASN A 56 16.83 21.13 5.21
CA ASN A 56 18.16 21.31 5.79
C ASN A 56 18.04 21.53 7.30
N GLY A 57 17.81 20.44 8.04
CA GLY A 57 17.73 20.46 9.49
C GLY A 57 19.11 20.47 10.15
N GLN A 58 19.14 20.70 11.47
CA GLN A 58 20.39 20.65 12.25
C GLN A 58 20.94 19.22 12.37
N ASP A 59 20.07 18.23 12.50
CA ASP A 59 20.46 16.83 12.75
C ASP A 59 20.61 15.98 11.48
N PHE A 60 19.90 16.35 10.42
CA PHE A 60 19.88 15.65 9.13
C PHE A 60 19.34 16.56 8.02
N GLN A 61 19.61 16.16 6.79
CA GLN A 61 19.06 16.73 5.57
C GLN A 61 18.14 15.71 4.89
N LEU A 62 17.11 16.20 4.20
CA LEU A 62 16.38 15.40 3.22
C LEU A 62 16.81 15.81 1.83
N THR A 63 17.22 14.84 1.03
CA THR A 63 17.65 15.07 -0.35
C THR A 63 16.80 14.28 -1.33
N LEU A 64 16.38 14.94 -2.41
CA LEU A 64 15.83 14.31 -3.60
C LEU A 64 16.96 13.94 -4.55
N SER A 65 16.91 12.74 -5.11
CA SER A 65 17.89 12.29 -6.09
C SER A 65 17.26 11.35 -7.09
N MET A 66 17.93 11.16 -8.22
CA MET A 66 17.52 10.22 -9.26
C MET A 66 18.62 9.20 -9.53
N SER A 67 18.25 8.02 -10.03
CA SER A 67 19.23 7.08 -10.60
C SER A 67 19.96 7.73 -11.79
N LYS A 68 21.30 7.59 -11.82
CA LYS A 68 22.17 8.19 -12.86
C LYS A 68 22.01 7.58 -14.27
N SER A 69 21.18 6.54 -14.43
CA SER A 69 21.12 5.73 -15.66
C SER A 69 20.34 6.35 -16.82
N ASN A 70 19.64 7.47 -16.63
CA ASN A 70 18.79 8.02 -17.68
C ASN A 70 19.53 9.13 -18.42
N ASP A 71 19.76 8.95 -19.72
CA ASP A 71 20.43 9.93 -20.56
C ASP A 71 19.43 11.04 -20.96
N ILE A 72 19.53 12.22 -20.32
CA ILE A 72 18.57 13.33 -20.47
C ILE A 72 19.00 14.31 -21.57
N GLU A 73 20.17 14.12 -22.22
CA GLU A 73 20.67 15.04 -23.25
C GLU A 73 19.92 14.98 -24.58
N SER A 74 19.09 13.96 -24.80
CA SER A 74 18.18 13.91 -25.95
C SER A 74 16.87 14.60 -25.59
N ASP A 75 16.28 15.36 -26.52
CA ASP A 75 14.91 15.91 -26.43
C ASP A 75 13.80 14.83 -26.32
N SER A 76 14.15 13.60 -25.94
CA SER A 76 13.24 12.51 -25.67
C SER A 76 12.43 12.77 -24.42
N THR A 77 11.16 12.35 -24.46
CA THR A 77 10.30 12.29 -23.29
C THR A 77 10.94 11.36 -22.27
N ILE A 78 11.24 11.88 -21.07
CA ILE A 78 11.82 11.10 -19.98
C ILE A 78 10.74 10.16 -19.44
N PHE A 79 10.81 8.90 -19.86
CA PHE A 79 10.03 7.81 -19.30
C PHE A 79 10.84 7.12 -18.20
N GLY A 80 10.24 6.85 -17.03
CA GLY A 80 10.79 5.86 -16.08
C GLY A 80 12.03 6.25 -15.27
N GLY A 81 12.04 7.41 -14.61
CA GLY A 81 13.10 7.75 -13.67
C GLY A 81 12.80 7.41 -12.22
N ASP A 82 13.64 6.61 -11.59
CA ASP A 82 13.55 6.32 -10.16
C ASP A 82 13.92 7.55 -9.34
N ILE A 83 12.92 8.16 -8.67
CA ILE A 83 13.13 9.27 -7.74
C ILE A 83 13.19 8.74 -6.32
N PHE A 84 14.22 9.14 -5.59
CA PHE A 84 14.45 8.74 -4.20
C PHE A 84 14.44 9.95 -3.27
N LEU A 85 13.83 9.77 -2.10
CA LEU A 85 14.00 10.64 -0.94
C LEU A 85 14.99 9.99 0.02
N SER A 86 16.06 10.69 0.38
CA SER A 86 17.10 10.17 1.27
C SER A 86 17.22 11.00 2.54
N ILE A 87 17.45 10.33 3.67
CA ILE A 87 17.93 10.96 4.91
C ILE A 87 19.45 11.01 4.82
N VAL A 88 20.02 12.21 4.88
CA VAL A 88 21.46 12.44 4.83
C VAL A 88 21.92 13.02 6.16
N LYS A 89 22.93 12.40 6.76
CA LYS A 89 23.56 12.90 7.98
C LYS A 89 25.08 12.77 7.85
N ASP A 90 25.80 13.85 8.15
CA ASP A 90 27.25 13.95 7.99
C ASP A 90 27.71 13.61 6.56
N ASN A 91 26.95 14.07 5.55
CA ASN A 91 27.14 13.77 4.12
C ASN A 91 27.02 12.28 3.74
N ILE A 92 26.45 11.45 4.62
CA ILE A 92 26.22 10.02 4.38
C ILE A 92 24.71 9.75 4.32
N VAL A 93 24.27 9.08 3.25
CA VAL A 93 22.89 8.57 3.14
C VAL A 93 22.68 7.50 4.21
N LYS A 94 21.76 7.74 5.14
CA LYS A 94 21.41 6.82 6.24
C LYS A 94 20.29 5.87 5.84
N ASP A 95 19.31 6.38 5.12
CA ASP A 95 18.19 5.61 4.60
C ASP A 95 17.56 6.32 3.39
N ARG A 96 16.79 5.58 2.60
CA ARG A 96 16.08 6.12 1.44
C ARG A 96 14.76 5.41 1.20
N ILE A 97 13.78 6.15 0.70
CA ILE A 97 12.53 5.61 0.18
C ILE A 97 12.32 6.02 -1.27
N TYR A 98 11.49 5.23 -1.93
CA TYR A 98 11.11 5.41 -3.32
C TYR A 98 9.93 6.39 -3.41
N LEU A 99 10.06 7.45 -4.24
CA LEU A 99 9.03 8.47 -4.41
C LEU A 99 8.31 8.44 -5.75
N ALA A 100 8.91 7.93 -6.83
CA ALA A 100 8.26 7.87 -8.15
C ALA A 100 8.93 6.87 -9.09
N ASN A 101 8.14 6.05 -9.80
CA ASN A 101 8.53 5.25 -10.98
C ASN A 101 7.62 5.66 -12.13
N ASN A 102 8.19 6.12 -13.24
CA ASN A 102 7.41 6.65 -14.36
C ASN A 102 7.13 5.61 -15.46
N HIS A 103 7.22 4.32 -15.20
CA HIS A 103 6.70 3.35 -16.16
C HIS A 103 6.40 1.99 -15.50
N ILE A 104 5.12 1.73 -15.23
CA ILE A 104 4.63 0.37 -15.13
C ILE A 104 3.69 0.21 -16.31
N SER A 105 4.22 -0.22 -17.46
CA SER A 105 3.36 -0.97 -18.37
C SER A 105 2.88 -2.15 -17.54
N PHE A 106 1.57 -2.27 -17.37
CA PHE A 106 0.99 -3.47 -16.79
C PHE A 106 0.77 -4.42 -17.98
N PRO A 107 1.71 -5.34 -18.26
CA PRO A 107 1.59 -6.24 -19.41
C PRO A 107 0.36 -7.15 -19.34
N ASP A 108 -0.25 -7.27 -18.15
CA ASP A 108 -1.44 -8.09 -17.90
C ASP A 108 -2.76 -7.33 -18.14
N TYR A 109 -2.71 -6.04 -18.49
CA TYR A 109 -3.87 -5.26 -18.92
C TYR A 109 -3.72 -4.92 -20.41
N ASP A 110 -4.75 -5.23 -21.21
CA ASP A 110 -4.84 -4.90 -22.65
C ASP A 110 -4.88 -3.37 -22.93
N PHE A 111 -4.69 -2.51 -21.92
CA PHE A 111 -4.67 -1.06 -22.02
C PHE A 111 -3.42 -0.43 -21.40
N LEU A 112 -2.93 0.63 -22.04
CA LEU A 112 -1.82 1.45 -21.55
C LEU A 112 -2.28 2.23 -20.31
N ALA A 113 -1.95 1.75 -19.12
CA ALA A 113 -2.17 2.52 -17.91
C ALA A 113 -0.94 3.39 -17.57
N VAL A 114 -1.16 4.66 -17.24
CA VAL A 114 -0.11 5.61 -16.84
C VAL A 114 -0.14 5.77 -15.32
N GLY A 115 1.03 5.68 -14.68
CA GLY A 115 1.18 5.88 -13.24
C GLY A 115 1.62 7.31 -12.92
N TYR A 116 0.97 7.95 -11.96
CA TYR A 116 1.41 9.23 -11.39
C TYR A 116 1.70 9.08 -9.91
N GLN A 117 2.91 9.43 -9.46
CA GLN A 117 3.22 9.45 -8.04
C GLN A 117 3.30 10.88 -7.51
N HIS A 118 2.47 11.15 -6.52
CA HIS A 118 2.48 12.35 -5.72
C HIS A 118 3.16 12.09 -4.38
N TYR A 119 3.84 13.10 -3.84
CA TYR A 119 4.40 13.03 -2.50
C TYR A 119 4.22 14.36 -1.77
N PHE A 120 3.98 14.25 -0.47
CA PHE A 120 3.90 15.35 0.48
C PHE A 120 4.86 15.08 1.64
N ILE A 121 5.59 16.11 2.05
CA ILE A 121 6.46 16.07 3.23
C ILE A 121 5.97 17.16 4.18
N SER A 122 5.54 16.76 5.37
CA SER A 122 5.06 17.70 6.38
C SER A 122 6.22 18.48 7.01
N PRO A 123 5.97 19.66 7.61
CA PRO A 123 6.98 20.38 8.39
C PRO A 123 7.57 19.54 9.54
N GLU A 124 6.80 18.59 10.07
CA GLU A 124 7.20 17.66 11.12
C GLU A 124 7.99 16.45 10.59
N GLY A 125 8.22 16.36 9.27
CA GLY A 125 8.98 15.29 8.63
C GLY A 125 8.19 14.03 8.34
N GLU A 126 6.85 14.07 8.40
CA GLU A 126 6.00 12.97 7.91
C GLU A 126 6.02 12.96 6.38
N VAL A 127 6.26 11.80 5.78
CA VAL A 127 6.31 11.65 4.33
C VAL A 127 5.14 10.81 3.88
N THR A 128 4.34 11.33 2.97
CA THR A 128 3.20 10.63 2.42
C THR A 128 3.33 10.54 0.91
N THR A 129 3.18 9.34 0.35
CA THR A 129 3.18 9.10 -1.09
C THR A 129 1.81 8.60 -1.54
N LEU A 130 1.32 9.09 -2.67
CA LEU A 130 0.09 8.67 -3.31
C LEU A 130 0.41 8.29 -4.76
N TYR A 131 0.21 7.03 -5.11
CA TYR A 131 0.32 6.53 -6.47
C TYR A 131 -1.07 6.47 -7.09
N LEU A 132 -1.25 7.12 -8.22
CA LEU A 132 -2.45 7.13 -9.03
C LEU A 132 -2.21 6.29 -10.29
N ILE A 133 -3.24 5.61 -10.75
CA ILE A 133 -3.28 4.92 -12.04
C ILE A 133 -4.29 5.64 -12.93
N GLU A 134 -3.94 5.80 -14.19
CA GLU A 134 -4.84 6.25 -15.24
C GLU A 134 -5.13 5.11 -16.19
N ASP A 135 -6.41 4.87 -16.45
CA ASP A 135 -6.91 3.91 -17.44
C ASP A 135 -8.11 4.50 -18.19
N GLU A 136 -8.81 3.67 -18.97
CA GLU A 136 -10.02 4.09 -19.70
C GLU A 136 -11.15 4.59 -18.78
N GLU A 137 -11.13 4.19 -17.50
CA GLU A 137 -12.11 4.60 -16.49
C GLU A 137 -11.73 5.91 -15.78
N GLY A 138 -10.56 6.48 -16.05
CA GLY A 138 -10.08 7.76 -15.53
C GLY A 138 -8.84 7.62 -14.66
N ILE A 139 -8.61 8.60 -13.77
CA ILE A 139 -7.45 8.60 -12.86
C ILE A 139 -7.91 8.29 -11.44
N SER A 140 -7.42 7.19 -10.88
CA SER A 140 -7.82 6.71 -9.55
C SER A 140 -6.59 6.40 -8.66
N PRO A 141 -6.72 6.52 -7.34
CA PRO A 141 -5.64 6.15 -6.43
C PRO A 141 -5.47 4.63 -6.36
N MET A 142 -4.22 4.17 -6.45
CA MET A 142 -3.86 2.75 -6.37
C MET A 142 -3.08 2.43 -5.09
N PHE A 143 -2.12 3.27 -4.69
CA PHE A 143 -1.39 3.12 -3.43
C PHE A 143 -1.32 4.40 -2.65
N TRP A 144 -1.38 4.27 -1.33
CA TRP A 144 -1.02 5.32 -0.42
C TRP A 144 -0.12 4.77 0.68
N LYS A 145 0.97 5.46 0.99
CA LYS A 145 1.93 5.09 2.02
C LYS A 145 2.28 6.30 2.86
N HIS A 146 2.38 6.09 4.16
CA HIS A 146 2.79 7.13 5.10
C HIS A 146 3.99 6.64 5.90
N TYR A 147 5.03 7.45 5.90
CA TYR A 147 6.27 7.21 6.61
C TYR A 147 6.48 8.28 7.67
N LYS A 148 7.05 7.88 8.80
CA LYS A 148 7.66 8.77 9.78
C LYS A 148 9.16 8.57 9.80
N ILE A 149 9.90 9.62 10.10
CA ILE A 149 11.34 9.52 10.32
C ILE A 149 11.57 9.11 11.78
N ASP A 150 12.22 7.97 11.98
CA ASP A 150 12.82 7.63 13.27
C ASP A 150 14.15 8.39 13.37
N ASN A 151 14.14 9.54 14.05
CA ASN A 151 15.32 10.40 14.21
C ASN A 151 16.47 9.72 14.97
N GLN A 152 16.19 8.70 15.79
CA GLN A 152 17.24 8.00 16.53
C GLN A 152 17.96 7.00 15.63
N LYS A 153 17.21 6.26 14.82
CA LYS A 153 17.77 5.27 13.87
C LYS A 153 18.14 5.88 12.53
N MET A 154 17.72 7.11 12.25
CA MET A 154 17.81 7.80 10.97
C MET A 154 17.21 6.96 9.83
N LYS A 155 15.98 6.50 10.03
CA LYS A 155 15.26 5.63 9.08
C LYS A 155 13.85 6.12 8.79
N PHE A 156 13.39 5.88 7.57
CA PHE A 156 11.97 5.96 7.25
C PHE A 156 11.25 4.72 7.77
N VAL A 157 10.23 4.93 8.58
CA VAL A 157 9.39 3.87 9.15
C VAL A 157 8.00 3.99 8.55
N LEU A 158 7.64 3.03 7.70
CA LEU A 158 6.29 2.91 7.16
C LEU A 158 5.31 2.69 8.31
N GLN A 159 4.38 3.62 8.49
CA GLN A 159 3.37 3.57 9.54
C GLN A 159 2.13 2.85 9.06
N ASP A 160 1.71 3.16 7.85
CA ASP A 160 0.50 2.60 7.27
C ASP A 160 0.62 2.61 5.74
N MET A 161 -0.12 1.68 5.15
CA MET A 161 -0.20 1.47 3.73
C MET A 161 -1.63 1.14 3.36
N LEU A 162 -2.08 1.70 2.26
CA LEU A 162 -3.38 1.47 1.71
C LEU A 162 -3.24 1.10 0.23
N VAL A 163 -3.95 0.05 -0.18
CA VAL A 163 -3.87 -0.52 -1.52
C VAL A 163 -5.28 -0.67 -2.09
N ASN A 164 -5.53 -0.08 -3.25
CA ASN A 164 -6.77 -0.24 -4.00
C ASN A 164 -6.61 -1.30 -5.09
N VAL A 165 -7.59 -2.21 -5.17
CA VAL A 165 -7.67 -3.24 -6.20
C VAL A 165 -8.85 -2.94 -7.13
N THR A 166 -8.72 -3.33 -8.40
CA THR A 166 -9.61 -3.00 -9.54
C THR A 166 -11.02 -3.62 -9.44
N ASP A 167 -11.43 -4.05 -8.27
CA ASP A 167 -12.67 -4.80 -8.06
C ASP A 167 -13.47 -4.29 -6.84
N GLY A 168 -13.19 -3.08 -6.33
CA GLY A 168 -13.86 -2.52 -5.15
C GLY A 168 -13.38 -3.09 -3.82
N VAL A 169 -12.24 -3.81 -3.83
CA VAL A 169 -11.53 -4.24 -2.64
C VAL A 169 -10.37 -3.30 -2.35
N GLN A 170 -10.24 -2.95 -1.08
CA GLN A 170 -9.19 -2.10 -0.54
C GLN A 170 -8.54 -2.80 0.66
N TYR A 171 -7.21 -2.83 0.67
CA TYR A 171 -6.44 -3.33 1.80
C TYR A 171 -5.93 -2.16 2.63
N GLN A 172 -6.19 -2.20 3.93
CA GLN A 172 -5.62 -1.27 4.91
C GLN A 172 -4.66 -1.99 5.84
N ILE A 173 -3.42 -1.52 5.85
CA ILE A 173 -2.34 -2.07 6.66
C ILE A 173 -1.83 -0.96 7.57
N ILE A 174 -1.84 -1.19 8.88
CA ILE A 174 -1.29 -0.28 9.89
C ILE A 174 -0.23 -1.05 10.64
N TYR A 175 1.03 -0.67 10.44
CA TYR A 175 2.17 -1.36 11.01
C TYR A 175 2.29 -1.09 12.51
N PRO A 176 2.73 -2.09 13.29
CA PRO A 176 3.11 -3.43 12.83
C PRO A 176 1.97 -4.45 12.86
N ASN A 177 0.72 -4.09 13.20
CA ASN A 177 -0.22 -5.08 13.75
C ASN A 177 -1.67 -5.06 13.24
N GLN A 178 -1.98 -4.34 12.16
CA GLN A 178 -3.32 -4.37 11.59
C GLN A 178 -3.27 -4.65 10.10
N PHE A 179 -4.09 -5.61 9.69
CA PHE A 179 -4.36 -5.96 8.30
C PHE A 179 -5.88 -6.09 8.13
N ASN A 180 -6.46 -5.16 7.38
CA ASN A 180 -7.89 -5.05 7.19
C ASN A 180 -8.21 -5.12 5.70
N ILE A 181 -9.26 -5.87 5.37
CA ILE A 181 -9.84 -5.90 4.02
C ILE A 181 -11.14 -5.13 4.08
N ILE A 182 -11.24 -4.06 3.29
CA ILE A 182 -12.40 -3.19 3.14
C ILE A 182 -12.96 -3.50 1.75
N SER A 183 -14.16 -4.07 1.69
CA SER A 183 -14.81 -4.36 0.41
C SER A 183 -16.21 -3.78 0.40
N ASN A 184 -16.61 -3.20 -0.72
CA ASN A 184 -17.99 -2.82 -1.00
C ASN A 184 -18.85 -4.01 -1.47
N LYS A 185 -18.21 -5.15 -1.78
CA LYS A 185 -18.89 -6.39 -2.15
C LYS A 185 -19.36 -7.14 -0.91
N PRO A 186 -20.55 -7.78 -0.97
CA PRO A 186 -20.98 -8.66 0.10
C PRO A 186 -20.00 -9.82 0.24
N VAL A 187 -19.72 -10.23 1.48
CA VAL A 187 -18.89 -11.42 1.75
C VAL A 187 -19.63 -12.64 1.21
N THR A 188 -19.09 -13.22 0.14
CA THR A 188 -19.57 -14.46 -0.47
C THR A 188 -19.32 -15.64 0.48
N LYS A 189 -20.32 -16.51 0.62
CA LYS A 189 -20.09 -17.80 1.28
C LYS A 189 -19.44 -18.72 0.26
N ILE A 190 -18.15 -18.98 0.45
CA ILE A 190 -17.44 -20.03 -0.28
C ILE A 190 -18.01 -21.40 0.12
N ASP A 191 -18.36 -22.22 -0.86
CA ASP A 191 -18.81 -23.59 -0.60
C ASP A 191 -17.62 -24.51 -0.26
N SER A 192 -17.90 -25.73 0.21
CA SER A 192 -16.84 -26.64 0.66
C SER A 192 -15.94 -27.16 -0.47
N GLN A 193 -16.48 -27.31 -1.68
CA GLN A 193 -15.73 -27.81 -2.82
C GLN A 193 -14.81 -26.71 -3.37
N GLU A 194 -15.34 -25.49 -3.48
CA GLU A 194 -14.60 -24.29 -3.87
C GLU A 194 -13.52 -23.93 -2.83
N LEU A 195 -13.85 -24.00 -1.54
CA LEU A 195 -12.88 -23.81 -0.46
C LEU A 195 -11.72 -24.79 -0.59
N LYS A 196 -12.02 -26.07 -0.87
CA LYS A 196 -10.98 -27.09 -1.03
C LYS A 196 -10.14 -26.84 -2.28
N SER A 197 -10.74 -26.46 -3.40
CA SER A 197 -10.01 -26.10 -4.62
C SER A 197 -9.05 -24.94 -4.37
N CYS A 198 -9.54 -23.88 -3.73
CA CYS A 198 -8.72 -22.75 -3.31
C CYS A 198 -7.64 -23.14 -2.31
N GLU A 199 -7.93 -24.13 -1.47
CA GLU A 199 -6.95 -24.68 -0.53
C GLU A 199 -5.85 -25.49 -1.19
N ASP A 200 -6.18 -26.25 -2.22
CA ASP A 200 -5.23 -27.06 -2.98
C ASP A 200 -4.36 -26.19 -3.91
N GLU A 201 -4.80 -24.97 -4.23
CA GLU A 201 -4.03 -23.95 -4.98
C GLU A 201 -3.02 -23.18 -4.10
N TYR A 202 -3.07 -23.30 -2.77
CA TYR A 202 -2.18 -22.57 -1.84
C TYR A 202 -0.68 -22.81 -2.01
N ASP A 203 -0.29 -23.93 -2.62
CA ASP A 203 1.12 -24.33 -2.75
C ASP A 203 1.82 -23.74 -3.99
N LYS A 204 1.17 -22.85 -4.74
CA LYS A 204 1.76 -22.18 -5.90
C LYS A 204 1.89 -20.68 -5.63
N GLU A 205 3.07 -20.14 -5.96
CA GLU A 205 3.51 -18.76 -5.69
C GLU A 205 2.73 -17.67 -6.47
N GLU A 206 1.47 -17.93 -6.84
CA GLU A 206 0.63 -17.05 -7.66
C GLU A 206 -0.51 -16.41 -6.83
N TYR A 207 -0.87 -15.17 -7.19
CA TYR A 207 -2.00 -14.47 -6.61
C TYR A 207 -3.31 -15.10 -7.14
N HIS A 208 -4.03 -15.80 -6.27
CA HIS A 208 -5.29 -16.46 -6.60
C HIS A 208 -6.49 -15.57 -6.24
N SER A 209 -7.45 -15.44 -7.16
CA SER A 209 -8.64 -14.62 -6.98
C SER A 209 -9.45 -14.95 -5.71
N CYS A 210 -9.35 -16.18 -5.18
CA CYS A 210 -10.11 -16.61 -4.01
C CYS A 210 -9.43 -16.45 -2.64
N TYR A 211 -8.23 -15.86 -2.55
CA TYR A 211 -7.55 -15.62 -1.26
C TYR A 211 -8.44 -14.87 -0.25
N ILE A 212 -9.22 -13.90 -0.74
CA ILE A 212 -10.13 -13.09 0.09
C ILE A 212 -11.25 -13.95 0.68
N ASP A 213 -11.84 -14.83 -0.12
CA ASP A 213 -12.96 -15.68 0.33
C ASP A 213 -12.51 -16.67 1.40
N VAL A 214 -11.35 -17.31 1.20
CA VAL A 214 -10.80 -18.23 2.20
C VAL A 214 -10.36 -17.49 3.47
N TYR A 215 -9.73 -16.31 3.33
CA TYR A 215 -9.42 -15.44 4.47
C TYR A 215 -10.68 -15.13 5.27
N ASN A 216 -11.76 -14.69 4.60
CA ASN A 216 -13.04 -14.37 5.23
C ASN A 216 -13.68 -15.59 5.89
N HIS A 217 -13.62 -16.76 5.26
CA HIS A 217 -14.10 -18.02 5.82
C HIS A 217 -13.44 -18.32 7.17
N TYR A 218 -12.11 -18.39 7.20
CA TYR A 218 -11.37 -18.74 8.41
C TYR A 218 -11.46 -17.65 9.48
N ASN A 219 -11.47 -16.38 9.08
CA ASN A 219 -11.65 -15.27 9.99
C ASN A 219 -13.03 -15.34 10.69
N SER A 220 -14.10 -15.58 9.94
CA SER A 220 -15.46 -15.76 10.47
C SER A 220 -15.55 -16.97 11.40
N ARG A 221 -14.97 -18.10 10.99
CA ARG A 221 -14.94 -19.33 11.80
C ARG A 221 -14.19 -19.12 13.12
N LEU A 222 -13.04 -18.44 13.10
CA LEU A 222 -12.28 -18.12 14.31
C LEU A 222 -13.11 -17.26 15.29
N LYS A 223 -13.78 -16.21 14.79
CA LYS A 223 -14.68 -15.38 15.63
C LYS A 223 -15.77 -16.22 16.29
N GLN A 224 -16.40 -17.11 15.53
CA GLN A 224 -17.43 -18.02 16.06
C GLN A 224 -16.89 -18.95 17.15
N LYS A 225 -15.70 -19.54 16.93
CA LYS A 225 -15.06 -20.45 17.89
C LYS A 225 -14.64 -19.74 19.18
N ILE A 226 -14.09 -18.53 19.09
CA ILE A 226 -13.77 -17.72 20.27
C ILE A 226 -15.03 -17.38 21.07
N ASN A 227 -16.10 -16.99 20.38
CA ASN A 227 -17.37 -16.71 21.04
C ASN A 227 -17.95 -17.94 21.74
N LEU A 228 -17.82 -19.13 21.14
CA LEU A 228 -18.24 -20.38 21.75
C LEU A 228 -17.39 -20.73 22.99
N LEU A 229 -16.06 -20.62 22.88
CA LEU A 229 -15.14 -20.85 23.99
C LEU A 229 -15.44 -19.93 25.18
N ASN A 230 -15.61 -18.63 24.93
CA ASN A 230 -15.90 -17.64 25.96
C ASN A 230 -17.28 -17.84 26.63
N LYS A 231 -18.24 -18.48 25.93
CA LYS A 231 -19.55 -18.85 26.50
C LYS A 231 -19.46 -20.10 27.38
N ASN A 232 -18.66 -21.08 26.98
CA ASN A 232 -18.56 -22.36 27.69
C ASN A 232 -17.57 -22.32 28.86
N ASN A 233 -16.61 -21.38 28.86
CA ASN A 233 -15.57 -21.30 29.86
C ASN A 233 -15.56 -19.93 30.56
N ASN A 234 -16.04 -19.89 31.81
CA ASN A 234 -16.11 -18.66 32.60
C ASN A 234 -14.74 -18.12 33.03
N THR A 235 -13.69 -18.94 32.98
CA THR A 235 -12.34 -18.60 33.42
C THR A 235 -11.43 -18.08 32.30
N ILE A 236 -11.70 -18.44 31.03
CA ILE A 236 -10.88 -18.01 29.89
C ILE A 236 -11.68 -17.01 29.05
N LYS A 237 -11.29 -15.73 29.08
CA LYS A 237 -11.80 -14.71 28.16
C LYS A 237 -10.76 -14.40 27.09
N LYS A 238 -10.88 -15.05 25.94
CA LYS A 238 -10.02 -14.79 24.79
C LYS A 238 -10.57 -13.61 23.99
N SER A 239 -9.74 -12.58 23.78
CA SER A 239 -10.09 -11.42 22.95
C SER A 239 -9.70 -11.69 21.51
N TYR A 240 -10.69 -11.69 20.61
CA TYR A 240 -10.44 -11.81 19.17
C TYR A 240 -9.56 -10.67 18.65
N LEU A 241 -9.80 -9.41 19.08
CA LEU A 241 -9.03 -8.26 18.61
C LEU A 241 -7.53 -8.39 18.96
N LYS A 242 -7.21 -8.77 20.19
CA LYS A 242 -5.81 -8.93 20.63
C LYS A 242 -5.12 -10.08 19.89
N LEU A 243 -5.85 -11.16 19.65
CA LEU A 243 -5.35 -12.30 18.88
C LEU A 243 -5.07 -11.89 17.43
N GLN A 244 -6.00 -11.19 16.79
CA GLN A 244 -5.86 -10.70 15.41
C GLN A 244 -4.64 -9.78 15.29
N GLN A 245 -4.45 -8.85 16.25
CA GLN A 245 -3.27 -7.97 16.27
C GLN A 245 -1.96 -8.74 16.37
N ASN A 246 -1.89 -9.74 17.26
CA ASN A 246 -0.70 -10.56 17.41
C ASN A 246 -0.36 -11.37 16.14
N MET A 247 -1.39 -11.96 15.51
CA MET A 247 -1.21 -12.70 14.25
C MET A 247 -0.78 -11.78 13.11
N ALA A 248 -1.42 -10.60 12.99
CA ALA A 248 -1.02 -9.59 12.02
C ALA A 248 0.41 -9.12 12.24
N SER A 249 0.85 -8.94 13.49
CA SER A 249 2.25 -8.62 13.79
C SER A 249 3.24 -9.62 13.23
N SER A 250 3.00 -10.92 13.43
CA SER A 250 3.89 -11.93 12.85
C SER A 250 3.85 -11.96 11.32
N CYS A 251 2.71 -11.67 10.71
CA CYS A 251 2.55 -11.75 9.26
C CYS A 251 3.03 -10.48 8.52
N LEU A 252 3.09 -9.33 9.21
CA LEU A 252 3.54 -8.04 8.66
C LEU A 252 5.04 -7.79 8.87
N GLU A 253 5.81 -8.79 9.32
CA GLU A 253 7.29 -8.75 9.29
C GLU A 253 7.85 -8.82 7.86
N LEU A 254 7.02 -9.22 6.89
CA LEU A 254 7.36 -9.22 5.48
C LEU A 254 7.69 -7.80 5.00
N PRO A 255 8.74 -7.61 4.19
CA PRO A 255 9.07 -6.30 3.66
C PRO A 255 7.91 -5.81 2.76
N PRO A 256 7.42 -4.57 2.99
CA PRO A 256 6.36 -4.01 2.16
C PRO A 256 6.84 -3.84 0.71
N PRO A 257 5.93 -3.87 -0.28
CA PRO A 257 6.29 -3.61 -1.67
C PRO A 257 6.93 -2.23 -1.78
N VAL A 258 8.00 -2.11 -2.56
CA VAL A 258 8.73 -0.84 -2.71
C VAL A 258 7.99 0.04 -3.71
N SER A 259 7.60 -0.53 -4.84
CA SER A 259 6.89 0.16 -5.92
C SER A 259 5.37 -0.02 -5.82
N GLY A 260 4.64 0.68 -6.69
CA GLY A 260 3.21 0.43 -6.94
C GLY A 260 2.95 -0.69 -7.95
N ASN A 261 3.94 -1.55 -8.23
CA ASN A 261 3.77 -2.64 -9.19
C ASN A 261 2.86 -3.73 -8.62
N ARG A 262 1.87 -4.16 -9.42
CA ARG A 262 1.01 -5.32 -9.14
C ARG A 262 1.83 -6.58 -8.95
N GLY A 263 2.87 -6.79 -9.76
CA GLY A 263 3.78 -7.93 -9.64
C GLY A 263 4.53 -8.02 -8.32
N GLU A 264 4.68 -6.92 -7.57
CA GLU A 264 5.25 -6.94 -6.21
C GLU A 264 4.15 -6.94 -5.14
N THR A 265 3.09 -6.17 -5.37
CA THR A 265 2.05 -5.93 -4.38
C THR A 265 1.14 -7.11 -4.20
N ASP A 266 0.69 -7.72 -5.30
CA ASP A 266 -0.28 -8.80 -5.25
C ASP A 266 0.35 -10.01 -4.53
N PRO A 267 1.59 -10.45 -4.83
CA PRO A 267 2.27 -11.47 -4.04
C PRO A 267 2.45 -11.10 -2.56
N TYR A 268 2.77 -9.83 -2.25
CA TYR A 268 2.89 -9.37 -0.87
C TYR A 268 1.55 -9.54 -0.11
N LEU A 269 0.43 -9.09 -0.69
CA LEU A 269 -0.89 -9.22 -0.08
C LEU A 269 -1.29 -10.68 0.09
N SER A 270 -1.03 -11.53 -0.92
CA SER A 270 -1.25 -12.97 -0.83
C SER A 270 -0.46 -13.62 0.29
N ASN A 271 0.82 -13.29 0.43
CA ASN A 271 1.67 -13.85 1.49
C ASN A 271 1.20 -13.47 2.89
N VAL A 272 0.78 -12.21 3.09
CA VAL A 272 0.20 -11.77 4.37
C VAL A 272 -1.10 -12.51 4.66
N MET A 273 -2.00 -12.61 3.69
CA MET A 273 -3.26 -13.33 3.84
C MET A 273 -3.05 -14.82 4.13
N PHE A 274 -2.13 -15.46 3.41
CA PHE A 274 -1.77 -16.86 3.62
C PHE A 274 -1.28 -17.09 5.05
N CYS A 275 -0.33 -16.29 5.52
CA CYS A 275 0.16 -16.35 6.90
C CYS A 275 -0.98 -16.20 7.92
N LEU A 276 -1.89 -15.26 7.70
CA LEU A 276 -3.05 -15.06 8.58
C LEU A 276 -3.99 -16.28 8.57
N ILE A 277 -4.25 -16.88 7.40
CA ILE A 277 -5.08 -18.07 7.26
C ILE A 277 -4.48 -19.26 8.01
N GLN A 278 -3.17 -19.49 7.91
CA GLN A 278 -2.49 -20.56 8.64
C GLN A 278 -2.58 -20.34 10.16
N ASN A 279 -2.37 -19.10 10.62
CA ASN A 279 -2.54 -18.73 12.01
C ASN A 279 -3.99 -18.96 12.50
N TYR A 280 -5.00 -18.61 11.69
CA TYR A 280 -6.40 -18.86 12.01
C TYR A 280 -6.72 -20.35 12.10
N LYS A 281 -6.24 -21.16 11.14
CA LYS A 281 -6.40 -22.63 11.15
C LYS A 281 -5.84 -23.23 12.44
N GLN A 282 -4.60 -22.91 12.78
CA GLN A 282 -3.93 -23.42 13.97
C GLN A 282 -4.67 -23.03 15.25
N GLU A 283 -5.13 -21.78 15.35
CA GLU A 283 -5.85 -21.30 16.52
C GLU A 283 -7.26 -21.92 16.63
N ILE A 284 -7.96 -22.12 15.51
CA ILE A 284 -9.23 -22.86 15.50
C ILE A 284 -9.03 -24.27 16.05
N THR A 285 -7.99 -25.00 15.59
CA THR A 285 -7.67 -26.34 16.10
C THR A 285 -7.36 -26.32 17.60
N ASN A 286 -6.64 -25.32 18.09
CA ASN A 286 -6.34 -25.18 19.53
C ASN A 286 -7.61 -24.94 20.35
N ILE A 287 -8.52 -24.07 19.88
CA ILE A 287 -9.81 -23.82 20.54
C ILE A 287 -10.68 -25.08 20.50
N GLU A 288 -10.70 -25.81 19.40
CA GLU A 288 -11.45 -27.07 19.29
C GLU A 288 -10.97 -28.12 20.29
N LYS A 289 -9.65 -28.24 20.49
CA LYS A 289 -9.08 -29.10 21.55
C LYS A 289 -9.51 -28.66 22.95
N GLN A 290 -9.53 -27.35 23.22
CA GLN A 290 -9.96 -26.81 24.51
C GLN A 290 -11.45 -26.99 24.78
N LEU A 291 -12.29 -27.03 23.74
CA LEU A 291 -13.73 -27.24 23.84
C LEU A 291 -14.11 -28.72 24.00
N ALA A 292 -13.21 -29.63 23.62
CA ALA A 292 -13.41 -31.08 23.76
C ALA A 292 -13.07 -31.60 25.17
N HIS A 293 -12.51 -30.75 26.03
CA HIS A 293 -12.15 -31.02 27.42
C HIS A 293 -12.97 -30.13 28.37
#